data_AF-A0A0A2FE84-F1
#
_entry.id   AF-A0A0A2FE84-F1
#
_cell.length_a   1.000
_cell.length_b   1.000
_cell.length_c   1.000
_cell.angle_alpha   90.00
_cell.angle_beta   90.00
_cell.angle_gamma   90.00
#
_symmetry.space_group_name_H-M   'P 1'
#
loop_
_entity.id
_entity.type
_entity.pdbx_description
1 polymer ?
#
loop_
_entity_poly.entity_id
_entity_poly.type
_entity_poly.pdbx_seq_one_letter_code
_entity_poly.pdbx_strand_id
1 'polypeptide(L)'
;TKQAQIYYQEALDIYRALATKNSEAYNPDLALTLNNLAVLYYLINNRKEAEQAYKEAFAIREILAKNNPSAYEIDYAQTLTFGILCLGKDPKDIQQIKVTLQKHPNNSQAEALLEAIKRWEERNLKA
;
A
#
# COMPACT_ATOMS: atom_id res chain seq x y z
N THR A 1 17.39 -0.53 5.78
CA THR A 1 18.85 -0.70 5.62
C THR A 1 19.17 -0.97 4.17
N LYS A 2 20.42 -0.77 3.73
CA LYS A 2 20.86 -1.09 2.35
C LYS A 2 20.58 -2.56 1.98
N GLN A 3 20.70 -3.46 2.95
CA GLN A 3 20.43 -4.89 2.75
C GLN A 3 18.96 -5.18 2.43
N ALA A 4 18.01 -4.55 3.15
CA ALA A 4 16.58 -4.72 2.87
C ALA A 4 16.20 -4.24 1.46
N GLN A 5 16.83 -3.15 0.99
CA GLN A 5 16.60 -2.64 -0.35
C GLN A 5 17.02 -3.65 -1.42
N ILE A 6 18.20 -4.27 -1.25
CA ILE A 6 18.71 -5.29 -2.16
C ILE A 6 17.74 -6.48 -2.22
N TYR A 7 17.34 -7.02 -1.07
CA TYR A 7 16.44 -8.18 -1.04
C TYR A 7 15.07 -7.89 -1.65
N TYR A 8 14.50 -6.71 -1.40
CA TYR A 8 13.22 -6.36 -2.02
C TYR A 8 13.36 -6.09 -3.52
N GLN A 9 14.51 -5.59 -4.00
CA GLN A 9 14.75 -5.41 -5.42
C GLN A 9 14.90 -6.76 -6.14
N GLU A 10 15.62 -7.71 -5.54
CA GLU A 10 15.72 -9.08 -6.06
C GLU A 10 14.34 -9.77 -6.09
N ALA A 11 13.56 -9.63 -5.01
CA ALA A 11 12.19 -10.14 -4.97
C ALA A 11 11.31 -9.47 -6.03
N LEU A 12 11.44 -8.16 -6.24
CA LEU A 12 10.70 -7.43 -7.26
C LEU A 12 10.99 -7.97 -8.66
N ASP A 13 12.27 -8.23 -8.98
CA ASP A 13 12.66 -8.75 -10.29
C ASP A 13 12.10 -10.16 -10.52
N ILE A 14 12.13 -11.01 -9.49
CA ILE A 14 11.53 -12.36 -9.53
C ILE A 14 10.01 -12.28 -9.74
N TYR A 15 9.30 -11.50 -8.92
CA TYR A 15 7.85 -11.41 -9.00
C TYR A 15 7.37 -10.73 -10.28
N ARG A 16 8.13 -9.80 -10.85
CA ARG A 16 7.85 -9.27 -12.19
C ARG A 16 7.93 -10.36 -13.25
N ALA A 17 9.01 -11.16 -13.24
CA ALA A 17 9.19 -12.25 -14.19
C ALA A 17 8.14 -13.36 -14.04
N LEU A 18 7.60 -13.57 -12.83
CA LEU A 18 6.53 -14.53 -12.57
C LEU A 18 5.16 -13.97 -12.97
N ALA A 19 4.88 -12.70 -12.69
CA ALA A 19 3.63 -12.04 -13.06
C ALA A 19 3.43 -11.94 -14.58
N THR A 20 4.51 -11.86 -15.37
CA THR A 20 4.38 -11.94 -16.84
C THR A 20 3.91 -13.32 -17.34
N LYS A 21 4.16 -14.38 -16.56
CA LYS A 21 3.75 -15.76 -16.89
C LYS A 21 2.38 -16.11 -16.32
N ASN A 22 2.07 -15.62 -15.12
CA ASN A 22 0.79 -15.81 -14.46
C ASN A 22 0.49 -14.61 -13.55
N SER A 23 -0.16 -13.60 -14.11
CA SER A 23 -0.46 -12.37 -13.40
C SER A 23 -1.42 -12.60 -12.23
N GLU A 24 -2.40 -13.49 -12.37
CA GLU A 24 -3.38 -13.78 -11.31
C GLU A 24 -2.71 -14.34 -10.05
N ALA A 25 -1.75 -15.24 -10.21
CA ALA A 25 -1.06 -15.87 -9.07
C ALA A 25 -0.05 -14.94 -8.40
N TYR A 26 0.67 -14.10 -9.17
CA TYR A 26 1.86 -13.39 -8.65
C TYR A 26 1.69 -11.87 -8.50
N ASN A 27 0.64 -11.28 -9.06
CA ASN A 27 0.35 -9.87 -8.83
C ASN A 27 0.18 -9.49 -7.35
N PRO A 28 -0.45 -10.32 -6.48
CA PRO A 28 -0.53 -10.01 -5.05
C PRO A 28 0.85 -9.82 -4.40
N ASP A 29 1.77 -10.75 -4.62
CA ASP A 29 3.14 -10.69 -4.07
C ASP A 29 3.98 -9.58 -4.70
N LEU A 30 3.79 -9.32 -6.00
CA LEU A 30 4.41 -8.20 -6.69
C LEU A 30 3.99 -6.87 -6.05
N ALA A 31 2.69 -6.68 -5.81
CA ALA A 31 2.16 -5.47 -5.18
C ALA A 31 2.64 -5.31 -3.73
N LEU A 32 2.69 -6.40 -2.96
CA LEU A 32 3.23 -6.40 -1.61
C LEU A 32 4.69 -5.97 -1.59
N THR A 33 5.51 -6.53 -2.49
CA THR A 33 6.93 -6.19 -2.61
C THR A 33 7.14 -4.72 -2.98
N LEU A 34 6.37 -4.21 -3.94
CA LEU A 34 6.39 -2.79 -4.34
C LEU A 34 5.96 -1.87 -3.18
N ASN A 35 4.94 -2.24 -2.42
CA ASN A 35 4.51 -1.46 -1.26
C ASN A 35 5.61 -1.41 -0.17
N ASN A 36 6.29 -2.54 0.08
CA ASN A 36 7.42 -2.58 1.02
C ASN A 36 8.60 -1.73 0.55
N LEU A 37 8.91 -1.75 -0.75
CA LEU A 37 9.89 -0.84 -1.35
C LEU A 37 9.47 0.63 -1.19
N ALA A 38 8.20 0.95 -1.42
CA ALA A 38 7.68 2.31 -1.27
C ALA A 38 7.89 2.83 0.16
N VAL A 39 7.55 2.02 1.16
CA VAL A 39 7.79 2.34 2.59
C VAL A 39 9.28 2.48 2.88
N LEU A 40 10.11 1.55 2.40
CA LEU A 40 11.56 1.61 2.63
C LEU A 40 12.18 2.87 2.02
N TYR A 41 11.83 3.19 0.77
CA TYR A 41 12.30 4.39 0.07
C TYR A 41 11.87 5.66 0.81
N TYR A 42 10.63 5.70 1.30
CA TYR A 42 10.16 6.81 2.12
C TYR A 42 10.98 6.98 3.39
N LEU A 43 11.28 5.88 4.11
CA LEU A 43 12.06 5.91 5.35
C LEU A 43 13.51 6.34 5.15
N ILE A 44 14.11 6.06 4.00
CA ILE A 44 15.46 6.55 3.64
C ILE A 44 15.42 7.91 2.91
N ASN A 45 14.29 8.61 2.97
CA ASN A 45 14.04 9.91 2.38
C ASN A 45 14.18 9.98 0.84
N ASN A 46 14.09 8.83 0.16
CA ASN A 46 14.07 8.76 -1.29
C ASN A 46 12.64 8.86 -1.83
N ARG A 47 12.09 10.07 -1.84
CA ARG A 47 10.66 10.32 -2.12
C ARG A 47 10.24 9.95 -3.54
N LYS A 48 11.10 10.14 -4.54
CA LYS A 48 10.79 9.87 -5.94
C LYS A 48 10.59 8.36 -6.17
N GLU A 49 11.50 7.54 -5.67
CA GLU A 49 11.45 6.09 -5.78
C GLU A 49 10.30 5.52 -4.94
N ALA A 50 10.03 6.11 -3.77
CA ALA A 50 8.85 5.77 -2.98
C ALA A 50 7.54 5.98 -3.75
N GLU A 51 7.43 7.13 -4.43
CA GLU A 51 6.24 7.44 -5.23
C GLU A 51 6.10 6.51 -6.44
N GLN A 52 7.20 6.17 -7.11
CA GLN A 52 7.17 5.24 -8.24
C GLN A 52 6.68 3.86 -7.80
N ALA A 53 7.28 3.30 -6.73
CA ALA A 53 6.89 2.00 -6.19
C ALA A 53 5.43 2.00 -5.69
N TYR A 54 5.00 3.09 -5.04
CA TYR A 54 3.60 3.27 -4.64
C TYR A 54 2.63 3.22 -5.83
N LYS A 55 2.92 3.95 -6.92
CA LYS A 55 2.03 4.01 -8.09
C LYS A 55 1.83 2.63 -8.73
N GLU A 56 2.92 1.86 -8.83
CA GLU A 56 2.85 0.50 -9.37
C GLU A 56 2.07 -0.44 -8.44
N ALA A 57 2.34 -0.41 -7.13
CA ALA A 57 1.59 -1.21 -6.15
C ALA A 57 0.10 -0.86 -6.14
N PHE A 58 -0.22 0.43 -6.21
CA PHE A 58 -1.58 0.95 -6.22
C PHE A 58 -2.36 0.44 -7.43
N ALA A 59 -1.80 0.55 -8.64
CA ALA A 59 -2.45 0.08 -9.86
C ALA A 59 -2.77 -1.43 -9.81
N ILE A 60 -1.87 -2.23 -9.25
CA ILE A 60 -2.09 -3.68 -9.10
C ILE A 60 -3.18 -3.94 -8.06
N ARG A 61 -3.10 -3.32 -6.87
CA ARG A 61 -4.09 -3.52 -5.79
C ARG A 61 -5.48 -3.01 -6.18
N GLU A 62 -5.59 -1.97 -7.00
CA GLU A 62 -6.87 -1.49 -7.54
C GLU A 62 -7.56 -2.59 -8.37
N ILE A 63 -6.83 -3.23 -9.28
CA ILE A 63 -7.35 -4.33 -10.11
C ILE A 63 -7.72 -5.53 -9.23
N LEU A 64 -6.85 -5.91 -8.29
CA LEU A 64 -7.09 -7.04 -7.39
C LEU A 64 -8.34 -6.82 -6.52
N ALA A 65 -8.48 -5.65 -5.90
CA ALA A 65 -9.64 -5.31 -5.09
C ALA A 65 -10.92 -5.19 -5.91
N LYS A 66 -10.86 -4.77 -7.17
CA LYS A 66 -12.01 -4.77 -8.07
C LYS A 66 -12.49 -6.20 -8.39
N ASN A 67 -11.56 -7.13 -8.59
CA ASN A 67 -11.87 -8.51 -8.98
C ASN A 67 -12.27 -9.38 -7.79
N ASN A 68 -11.63 -9.19 -6.62
CA ASN A 68 -11.93 -9.93 -5.40
C ASN A 68 -11.85 -9.00 -4.17
N PRO A 69 -12.88 -8.18 -3.93
CA PRO A 69 -12.87 -7.19 -2.86
C PRO A 69 -12.59 -7.77 -1.47
N SER A 70 -13.22 -8.89 -1.11
CA SER A 70 -13.09 -9.48 0.22
C SER A 70 -11.66 -9.96 0.52
N ALA A 71 -10.89 -10.33 -0.50
CA ALA A 71 -9.51 -10.74 -0.34
C ALA A 71 -8.53 -9.57 -0.25
N TYR A 72 -8.80 -8.45 -0.94
CA TYR A 72 -7.79 -7.41 -1.19
C TYR A 72 -8.18 -6.00 -0.74
N GLU A 73 -9.37 -5.76 -0.19
CA GLU A 73 -9.80 -4.41 0.19
C GLU A 73 -8.98 -3.79 1.33
N ILE A 74 -8.48 -4.60 2.28
CA ILE A 74 -7.59 -4.13 3.36
C ILE A 74 -6.21 -3.76 2.80
N ASP A 75 -5.69 -4.56 1.89
CA ASP A 75 -4.43 -4.28 1.21
C ASP A 75 -4.53 -3.03 0.35
N TYR A 76 -5.61 -2.89 -0.42
CA TYR A 76 -5.88 -1.69 -1.19
C TYR A 76 -5.97 -0.45 -0.29
N ALA A 77 -6.70 -0.54 0.83
CA ALA A 77 -6.80 0.50 1.84
C ALA A 77 -5.43 0.86 2.47
N GLN A 78 -4.57 -0.12 2.73
CA GLN A 78 -3.22 0.10 3.25
C GLN A 78 -2.38 0.94 2.29
N THR A 79 -2.38 0.58 1.00
CA THR A 79 -1.59 1.30 0.00
C THR A 79 -2.09 2.73 -0.15
N LEU A 80 -3.41 2.93 -0.28
CA LEU A 80 -4.00 4.28 -0.28
C LEU A 80 -3.63 5.10 0.96
N THR A 81 -3.72 4.50 2.14
CA THR A 81 -3.37 5.14 3.41
C THR A 81 -1.91 5.61 3.39
N PHE A 82 -0.99 4.78 2.89
CA PHE A 82 0.41 5.19 2.72
C PHE A 82 0.56 6.37 1.75
N GLY A 83 -0.13 6.35 0.61
CA GLY A 83 -0.13 7.46 -0.34
C GLY A 83 -0.53 8.78 0.32
N ILE A 84 -1.62 8.77 1.09
CA ILE A 84 -2.15 9.98 1.73
C ILE A 84 -1.24 10.45 2.87
N LEU A 85 -0.91 9.56 3.81
CA LEU A 85 -0.18 9.91 5.03
C LEU A 85 1.29 10.26 4.77
N CYS A 86 1.92 9.62 3.79
CA CYS A 86 3.36 9.72 3.56
C CYS A 86 3.70 10.54 2.30
N LEU A 87 2.95 10.36 1.21
CA LEU A 87 3.28 10.94 -0.10
C LEU A 87 2.45 12.19 -0.44
N GLY A 88 1.60 12.67 0.47
CA GLY A 88 0.78 13.86 0.26
C GLY A 88 -0.26 13.68 -0.84
N LYS A 89 -0.76 12.45 -1.04
CA LYS A 89 -1.88 12.20 -1.96
C LYS A 89 -3.17 12.79 -1.39
N ASP A 90 -4.10 13.11 -2.29
CA ASP A 90 -5.38 13.73 -1.97
C ASP A 90 -6.17 12.87 -0.95
N PRO A 91 -6.56 13.41 0.21
CA PRO A 91 -7.27 12.68 1.24
C PRO A 91 -8.77 12.44 0.95
N LYS A 92 -9.28 12.76 -0.26
CA LYS A 92 -10.69 12.54 -0.64
C LYS A 92 -11.22 11.14 -0.34
N ASP A 93 -10.36 10.12 -0.41
CA ASP A 93 -10.74 8.72 -0.23
C ASP A 93 -10.68 8.27 1.24
N ILE A 94 -10.24 9.12 2.19
CA ILE A 94 -10.11 8.75 3.62
C ILE A 94 -11.40 8.18 4.20
N GLN A 95 -12.56 8.81 3.94
CA GLN A 95 -13.82 8.33 4.51
C GLN A 95 -14.19 6.96 3.95
N GLN A 96 -13.99 6.74 2.65
CA GLN A 96 -14.25 5.45 2.02
C GLN A 96 -13.31 4.36 2.57
N ILE A 97 -12.02 4.69 2.77
CA ILE A 97 -11.04 3.80 3.40
C ILE A 97 -11.51 3.42 4.81
N LYS A 98 -11.92 4.38 5.64
CA LYS A 98 -12.42 4.12 7.01
C LYS A 98 -13.62 3.17 7.00
N VAL A 99 -14.60 3.40 6.13
CA VAL A 99 -15.77 2.53 5.99
C VAL A 99 -15.35 1.11 5.59
N THR A 100 -14.43 0.96 4.65
CA THR A 100 -13.90 -0.35 4.27
C THR A 100 -13.22 -1.05 5.44
N LEU A 101 -12.33 -0.37 6.17
CA LEU A 101 -11.61 -0.95 7.30
C LEU A 101 -12.54 -1.33 8.47
N GLN A 102 -13.60 -0.55 8.71
CA GLN A 102 -14.59 -0.82 9.76
C GLN A 102 -15.41 -2.10 9.53
N LYS A 103 -15.47 -2.62 8.29
CA LYS A 103 -16.08 -3.93 8.00
C LYS A 103 -15.27 -5.10 8.57
N HIS A 104 -14.01 -4.85 8.98
CA HIS A 104 -13.07 -5.86 9.46
C HIS A 104 -12.62 -5.60 10.90
N PRO A 105 -13.53 -5.57 11.89
CA PRO A 105 -13.21 -5.18 13.26
C PRO A 105 -12.27 -6.14 13.99
N ASN A 106 -12.13 -7.38 13.53
CA ASN A 106 -11.22 -8.37 14.12
C ASN A 106 -9.88 -8.48 13.35
N ASN A 107 -9.62 -7.58 12.40
CA ASN A 107 -8.39 -7.57 11.63
C ASN A 107 -7.43 -6.52 12.19
N SER A 108 -6.30 -6.98 12.74
CA SER A 108 -5.30 -6.12 13.37
C SER A 108 -4.68 -5.08 12.43
N GLN A 109 -4.56 -5.39 11.14
CA GLN A 109 -4.08 -4.44 10.14
C GLN A 109 -5.11 -3.33 9.90
N ALA A 110 -6.40 -3.68 9.84
CA ALA A 110 -7.45 -2.70 9.69
C ALA A 110 -7.52 -1.73 10.88
N GLU A 111 -7.42 -2.25 12.10
CA GLU A 111 -7.35 -1.43 13.32
C GLU A 111 -6.15 -0.48 13.31
N ALA A 112 -4.96 -0.98 12.96
CA ALA A 112 -3.75 -0.16 12.90
C ALA A 112 -3.86 0.97 11.88
N LEU A 113 -4.48 0.71 10.73
CA LEU A 113 -4.72 1.72 9.70
C LEU A 113 -5.73 2.77 10.14
N LEU A 114 -6.81 2.38 10.80
CA LEU A 114 -7.80 3.31 11.36
C LEU A 114 -7.17 4.26 12.38
N GLU A 115 -6.32 3.74 13.27
CA GLU A 115 -5.59 4.55 14.24
C GLU A 115 -4.57 5.48 13.58
N ALA A 116 -3.87 5.02 12.53
CA ALA A 116 -2.96 5.87 11.77
C ALA A 116 -3.69 7.03 11.07
N ILE A 117 -4.85 6.75 10.47
CA ILE A 117 -5.72 7.77 9.85
C ILE A 117 -6.19 8.78 10.89
N LYS A 118 -6.68 8.32 12.05
CA LYS A 118 -7.13 9.18 13.15
C LYS A 118 -6.03 10.16 13.58
N ARG A 119 -4.80 9.66 13.82
CA ARG A 119 -3.64 10.49 14.18
C ARG A 119 -3.25 11.48 13.09
N TRP A 120 -3.47 11.14 11.82
CA TRP A 120 -3.23 12.05 10.70
C TRP A 120 -4.31 13.14 10.64
N GLU A 121 -5.59 12.79 10.79
CA GLU A 121 -6.71 13.74 10.81
C GLU A 121 -6.54 14.74 11.97
N GLU A 122 -6.17 14.27 13.17
CA GLU A 122 -5.92 15.13 14.34
C GLU A 122 -4.79 16.15 14.13
N ARG A 123 -3.77 15.80 13.32
CA ARG A 123 -2.63 16.68 13.03
C ARG A 123 -2.89 17.67 11.90
N ASN A 124 -3.74 17.32 10.93
CA ASN A 124 -3.88 18.07 9.67
C ASN A 124 -5.23 18.76 9.48
N LEU A 125 -6.30 18.32 10.18
CA LEU A 125 -7.65 18.88 10.03
C LEU A 125 -8.10 19.72 11.24
N LYS A 126 -7.29 19.77 12.30
CA LYS A 126 -7.52 20.62 13.48
C LYS A 126 -6.67 21.89 13.49
N ALA A 127 -6.02 22.23 12.37
CA ALA A 127 -5.30 23.48 12.14
C ALA A 127 -6.12 24.39 11.22
#